data_AF-A0A936BRD5-F1
#
_entry.id   AF-A0A936BRD5-F1
#
_cell.length_a   1.000
_cell.length_b   1.000
_cell.length_c   1.000
_cell.angle_alpha   90.00
_cell.angle_beta   90.00
_cell.angle_gamma   90.00
#
_symmetry.space_group_name_H-M   'P 1'
#
loop_
_entity.id
_entity.type
_entity.pdbx_description
1 polymer ?
#
loop_
_entity_poly.entity_id
_entity_poly.type
_entity_poly.pdbx_seq_one_letter_code
_entity_poly.pdbx_strand_id
1 'polypeptide(L)'
;MSLNRYEQAIFEYLQSHPEEGRHWENKVATRAARGELPASLLVEELWEYVRERSVHTQPFSDWATRGGVSRSSLRNLADYLIRLWGPVVVTRKSRPAAQP
;
A
#
# COMPACT_ATOMS: atom_id res chain seq x y z
N MET A 1 0.15 -5.67 10.85
CA MET A 1 0.09 -4.21 11.01
C MET A 1 -1.30 -3.79 10.62
N SER A 2 -1.99 -3.01 11.44
CA SER A 2 -3.31 -2.48 11.08
C SER A 2 -3.11 -1.26 10.19
N LEU A 3 -3.84 -1.19 9.08
CA LEU A 3 -3.88 -0.01 8.22
C LEU A 3 -4.65 1.11 8.94
N ASN A 4 -4.17 2.34 8.86
CA ASN A 4 -4.95 3.48 9.31
C ASN A 4 -6.15 3.73 8.36
N ARG A 5 -7.09 4.59 8.76
CA ARG A 5 -8.31 4.87 7.97
C ARG A 5 -8.00 5.33 6.53
N TYR A 6 -6.91 6.06 6.32
CA TYR A 6 -6.49 6.56 5.01
C TYR A 6 -5.89 5.44 4.16
N GLU A 7 -5.00 4.65 4.75
CA GLU A 7 -4.38 3.47 4.12
C GLU A 7 -5.45 2.45 3.71
N GLN A 8 -6.44 2.23 4.59
CA GLN A 8 -7.55 1.34 4.32
C GLN A 8 -8.42 1.84 3.17
N ALA A 9 -8.75 3.14 3.14
CA ALA A 9 -9.51 3.73 2.04
C ALA A 9 -8.77 3.68 0.68
N ILE A 10 -7.44 3.87 0.66
CA ILE A 10 -6.63 3.67 -0.56
C ILE A 10 -6.67 2.21 -1.00
N PHE A 11 -6.51 1.28 -0.05
CA PHE A 11 -6.54 -0.14 -0.34
C PHE A 11 -7.91 -0.59 -0.87
N GLU A 12 -9.00 -0.14 -0.26
CA GLU A 12 -10.37 -0.40 -0.73
C GLU A 12 -10.61 0.20 -2.12
N TYR A 13 -10.08 1.40 -2.40
CA TYR A 13 -10.17 2.00 -3.73
C TYR A 13 -9.45 1.15 -4.78
N LEU A 14 -8.22 0.70 -4.51
CA LEU A 14 -7.46 -0.17 -5.40
C LEU A 14 -8.17 -1.51 -5.64
N GLN A 15 -8.80 -2.08 -4.61
CA GLN A 15 -9.61 -3.30 -4.76
C GLN A 15 -10.89 -3.07 -5.57
N SER A 16 -11.49 -1.88 -5.47
CA SER A 16 -12.69 -1.51 -6.22
C SER A 16 -12.39 -1.21 -7.70
N HIS A 17 -11.13 -0.96 -8.05
CA HIS A 17 -10.66 -0.64 -9.40
C HIS A 17 -9.70 -1.74 -9.90
N PRO A 18 -10.21 -2.86 -10.44
CA PRO A 18 -9.41 -4.04 -10.72
C PRO A 18 -8.29 -3.81 -11.75
N GLU A 19 -8.46 -2.87 -12.67
CA GLU A 19 -7.40 -2.50 -13.62
C GLU A 19 -6.22 -1.80 -12.93
N GLU A 20 -6.53 -0.87 -12.04
CA GLU A 20 -5.51 -0.15 -11.24
C GLU A 20 -4.86 -1.11 -10.24
N GLY A 21 -5.66 -1.94 -9.57
CA GLY A 21 -5.18 -2.98 -8.68
C GLY A 21 -4.21 -3.93 -9.38
N ARG A 22 -4.53 -4.42 -10.58
CA ARG A 22 -3.63 -5.26 -11.38
C ARG A 22 -2.35 -4.54 -11.81
N HIS A 23 -2.46 -3.27 -12.22
CA HIS A 23 -1.28 -2.47 -12.56
C HIS A 23 -0.32 -2.38 -11.36
N TRP A 24 -0.85 -2.04 -10.19
CA TRP A 24 -0.08 -1.94 -8.95
C TRP A 24 0.47 -3.27 -8.49
N GLU A 25 -0.34 -4.33 -8.52
CA GLU A 25 0.09 -5.70 -8.19
C GLU A 25 1.26 -6.12 -9.07
N ASN A 26 1.15 -5.98 -10.38
CA ASN A 26 2.17 -6.43 -11.32
C ASN A 26 3.46 -5.59 -11.17
N LYS A 27 3.34 -4.27 -10.94
CA LYS A 27 4.46 -3.37 -10.67
C LYS A 27 5.17 -3.73 -9.35
N VAL A 28 4.41 -3.93 -8.28
CA VAL A 28 4.95 -4.28 -6.95
C VAL A 28 5.59 -5.66 -6.99
N ALA A 29 4.88 -6.67 -7.51
CA ALA A 29 5.38 -8.05 -7.64
C ALA A 29 6.70 -8.10 -8.42
N THR A 30 6.74 -7.47 -9.60
CA THR A 30 7.93 -7.47 -10.46
C THR A 30 9.13 -6.81 -9.77
N ARG A 31 8.93 -5.65 -9.14
CA ARG A 31 10.04 -4.91 -8.50
C ARG A 31 10.46 -5.53 -7.17
N ALA A 32 9.52 -6.07 -6.40
CA ALA A 32 9.79 -6.79 -5.16
C ALA A 32 10.57 -8.09 -5.43
N ALA A 33 10.23 -8.82 -6.51
CA ALA A 33 10.97 -10.02 -6.94
C ALA A 33 12.44 -9.74 -7.30
N ARG A 34 12.73 -8.53 -7.77
CA ARG A 34 14.10 -8.07 -8.06
C ARG A 34 14.83 -7.52 -6.83
N GLY A 35 14.16 -7.37 -5.69
CA GLY A 35 14.69 -6.70 -4.50
C GLY A 35 14.86 -5.19 -4.65
N GLU A 36 14.24 -4.59 -5.68
CA GLU A 36 14.42 -3.18 -6.07
C GLU A 36 13.30 -2.27 -5.56
N LEU A 37 12.47 -2.76 -4.62
CA LEU A 37 11.31 -2.02 -4.11
C LEU A 37 11.39 -1.82 -2.59
N PRO A 38 12.15 -0.82 -2.11
CA PRO A 38 12.07 -0.44 -0.71
C PRO A 38 10.72 0.22 -0.42
N ALA A 39 10.17 -0.03 0.77
CA ALA A 39 8.88 0.53 1.19
C ALA A 39 8.82 2.06 1.07
N SER A 40 9.93 2.76 1.33
CA SER A 40 10.01 4.23 1.20
C SER A 40 9.78 4.71 -0.23
N LEU A 41 10.24 3.97 -1.24
CA LEU A 41 10.04 4.34 -2.63
C LEU A 41 8.59 4.10 -3.05
N LEU A 42 8.01 2.97 -2.63
CA LEU A 42 6.60 2.68 -2.88
C LEU A 42 5.67 3.69 -2.20
N VAL A 43 6.05 4.20 -1.01
CA VAL A 43 5.36 5.30 -0.34
C VAL A 43 5.32 6.56 -1.21
N GLU A 44 6.43 6.93 -1.84
CA GLU A 44 6.47 8.11 -2.72
C GLU A 44 5.59 7.92 -3.96
N GLU A 45 5.67 6.76 -4.61
CA GLU A 45 4.84 6.48 -5.79
C GLU A 45 3.33 6.43 -5.45
N LEU A 46 2.97 5.82 -4.32
CA LEU A 46 1.57 5.81 -3.84
C LEU A 46 1.10 7.22 -3.51
N TRP A 47 1.97 8.06 -2.95
CA TRP A 47 1.64 9.45 -2.64
C TRP A 47 1.39 10.27 -3.90
N GLU A 48 2.22 10.11 -4.93
CA GLU A 48 2.04 10.78 -6.22
C GLU A 48 0.73 10.34 -6.88
N TYR A 49 0.49 9.03 -6.94
CA TYR A 49 -0.74 8.48 -7.48
C TYR A 49 -2.00 8.97 -6.73
N VAL A 50 -1.98 8.97 -5.40
CA VAL A 50 -3.09 9.51 -4.60
C VAL A 50 -3.26 11.00 -4.85
N ARG A 51 -2.18 11.77 -5.00
CA ARG A 51 -2.25 13.20 -5.34
C ARG A 51 -2.90 13.41 -6.71
N GLU A 52 -2.49 12.67 -7.73
CA GLU A 52 -3.07 12.75 -9.08
C GLU A 52 -4.56 12.37 -9.06
N ARG A 53 -4.92 11.32 -8.34
CA ARG A 53 -6.31 10.86 -8.20
C ARG A 53 -7.16 11.72 -7.26
N SER A 54 -6.54 12.46 -6.34
CA SER A 54 -7.25 13.37 -5.43
C SER A 54 -7.99 14.51 -6.13
N VAL A 55 -7.57 14.83 -7.35
CA VAL A 55 -8.25 15.80 -8.22
C VAL A 55 -9.58 15.26 -8.76
N HIS A 56 -9.72 13.94 -8.88
CA HIS A 56 -10.82 13.30 -9.59
C HIS A 56 -11.73 12.44 -8.71
N THR A 57 -11.30 12.03 -7.52
CA THR A 57 -12.02 11.03 -6.71
C THR A 57 -12.11 11.43 -5.23
N GLN A 58 -13.33 11.52 -4.71
CA GLN A 58 -13.58 11.49 -3.25
C GLN A 58 -13.44 10.03 -2.77
N PRO A 59 -12.64 9.74 -1.73
CA PRO A 59 -12.36 10.58 -0.56
C PRO A 59 -11.00 11.31 -0.55
N PHE A 60 -10.17 11.14 -1.58
CA PHE A 60 -8.80 11.66 -1.63
C PHE A 60 -8.72 13.19 -1.68
N SER A 61 -9.74 13.85 -2.22
CA SER A 61 -9.82 15.31 -2.36
C SER A 61 -9.65 16.05 -1.02
N ASP A 62 -10.28 15.58 0.05
CA ASP A 62 -10.21 16.22 1.38
C ASP A 62 -8.80 16.08 2.02
N TRP A 63 -8.04 15.06 1.62
CA TRP A 63 -6.72 14.75 2.19
C TRP A 63 -5.62 15.64 1.62
N ALA A 64 -5.71 15.99 0.34
CA ALA A 64 -4.81 16.92 -0.31
C ALA A 64 -5.01 18.36 0.20
N THR A 65 -6.24 18.75 0.52
CA THR A 65 -6.56 20.13 0.94
C THR A 65 -6.34 20.39 2.43
N ARG A 66 -6.55 19.41 3.31
CA ARG A 66 -6.42 19.60 4.78
C ARG A 66 -5.04 19.26 5.35
N GLY A 67 -4.07 18.86 4.53
CA GLY A 67 -2.76 18.40 5.01
C GLY A 67 -2.82 17.09 5.82
N GLY A 68 -3.91 16.32 5.66
CA GLY A 68 -4.28 15.22 6.57
C GLY A 68 -3.50 13.92 6.39
N VAL A 69 -2.82 13.73 5.25
CA VAL A 69 -1.99 12.53 5.00
C VAL A 69 -0.56 12.97 4.75
N SER A 70 0.34 12.59 5.65
CA SER A 70 1.78 12.72 5.42
C SER A 70 2.29 11.48 4.69
N ARG A 71 3.36 11.60 3.87
CA ARG A 71 4.02 10.46 3.20
C ARG A 71 4.30 9.30 4.17
N SER A 72 4.68 9.61 5.41
CA SER A 72 4.91 8.67 6.51
C SER A 72 3.71 7.77 6.83
N SER A 73 2.49 8.25 6.58
CA SER A 73 1.24 7.55 6.88
C SER A 73 0.88 6.49 5.84
N LEU A 74 1.60 6.39 4.72
CA LEU A 74 1.43 5.34 3.71
C LEU A 74 2.43 4.19 3.88
N ARG A 75 3.29 4.26 4.90
CA ARG A 75 4.35 3.27 5.10
C ARG A 75 3.81 1.89 5.42
N ASN A 76 2.73 1.78 6.20
CA ASN A 76 2.16 0.47 6.51
C ASN A 76 1.43 -0.10 5.29
N LEU A 77 0.77 0.73 4.50
CA LEU A 77 0.16 0.34 3.23
C LEU A 77 1.23 -0.17 2.27
N ALA A 78 2.33 0.56 2.09
CA ALA A 78 3.42 0.12 1.24
C ALA A 78 4.00 -1.23 1.69
N ASP A 79 4.29 -1.38 2.98
CA ASP A 79 4.78 -2.67 3.54
C ASP A 79 3.73 -3.79 3.35
N TYR A 80 2.45 -3.47 3.53
CA TYR A 80 1.35 -4.41 3.34
C TYR A 80 1.23 -4.86 1.88
N LEU A 81 1.29 -3.94 0.91
CA LEU A 81 1.22 -4.27 -0.52
C LEU A 81 2.43 -5.08 -0.97
N ILE A 82 3.63 -4.76 -0.47
CA ILE A 82 4.84 -5.55 -0.76
C ILE A 82 4.71 -6.97 -0.20
N ARG A 83 4.10 -7.14 0.98
CA ARG A 83 3.84 -8.49 1.53
C ARG A 83 2.72 -9.24 0.82
N LEU A 84 1.71 -8.51 0.35
CA LEU A 84 0.53 -9.09 -0.30
C LEU A 84 0.84 -9.55 -1.72
N TRP A 85 1.54 -8.71 -2.48
CA TRP A 85 1.81 -8.90 -3.91
C TRP A 85 3.26 -9.25 -4.23
N GLY A 86 4.19 -8.95 -3.33
CA GLY A 86 5.57 -9.40 -3.49
C GLY A 86 5.69 -10.92 -3.36
N PRO A 87 6.83 -11.49 -3.78
CA PRO A 87 7.08 -12.90 -3.54
C PRO A 87 6.96 -13.16 -2.04
N VAL A 88 6.21 -14.20 -1.67
CA VAL A 88 6.09 -14.61 -0.27
C VAL A 88 7.48 -15.00 0.21
N VAL A 89 8.21 -14.04 0.77
CA VAL A 89 9.33 -14.35 1.63
C VAL A 89 8.68 -15.00 2.83
N VAL A 90 8.60 -16.33 2.81
CA VAL A 90 8.15 -17.15 3.93
C VAL A 90 9.13 -16.92 5.09
N THR A 91 9.02 -15.76 5.74
CA THR A 91 9.48 -15.63 7.10
C THR A 91 8.54 -16.53 7.87
N ARG A 92 8.99 -17.75 8.17
CA ARG A 92 8.37 -18.64 9.14
C ARG A 92 8.40 -17.89 10.48
N LYS A 93 7.48 -16.95 10.69
CA LYS A 93 7.28 -16.34 11.99
C LYS A 93 6.51 -17.39 12.79
N SER A 94 7.26 -18.06 13.65
CA SER A 94 6.81 -19.15 14.52
C SER A 94 5.41 -18.88 15.06
N ARG A 95 4.51 -19.82 14.77
CA ARG A 95 3.29 -20.08 15.53
C ARG A 95 3.68 -19.97 17.02
N PRO A 96 3.11 -19.05 17.83
CA PRO A 96 3.24 -19.21 19.26
C PRO A 96 2.57 -20.54 19.56
N ALA A 97 3.37 -21.50 20.04
CA ALA A 97 2.88 -22.78 20.48
C ALA A 97 1.76 -22.50 21.48
N ALA A 98 0.53 -22.84 21.08
CA ALA A 98 -0.53 -23.07 22.03
C ALA A 98 0.00 -24.15 22.98
N GLN A 99 -0.04 -23.86 24.28
CA GLN A 99 0.10 -24.85 25.34
C GLN A 99 -0.10 -24.15 26.69
N PRO A 100 -0.63 -24.84 27.69
CA PRO A 100 -1.85 -25.68 27.70
C PRO A 100 -2.97 -25.08 28.56
#